data_AF-A0A970I546-F1
#
_entry.id   AF-A0A970I546-F1
#
_cell.length_a   1.000
_cell.length_b   1.000
_cell.length_c   1.000
_cell.angle_alpha   90.00
_cell.angle_beta   90.00
_cell.angle_gamma   90.00
#
_symmetry.space_group_name_H-M   'P 1'
#
loop_
_entity.id
_entity.type
_entity.pdbx_description
1 polymer ?
#
loop_
_entity_poly.entity_id
_entity_poly.type
_entity_poly.pdbx_seq_one_letter_code
_entity_poly.pdbx_strand_id
1 'polypeptide(L)' 'MATNLNKMKNSKLALSVSIGLVIGVAIGVIIGAATGELVLWLALGIGCGIALGAGIGGSLEGRDRKRQQENE' A
#
# COMPACT_ATOMS: atom_id res chain seq x y z
N MET A 1 4.36 2.18 31.12
CA MET A 1 3.39 1.70 30.11
C MET A 1 3.63 2.47 28.81
N ALA A 2 4.63 2.07 28.02
CA ALA A 2 5.09 2.80 26.83
C ALA A 2 4.60 2.13 25.53
N THR A 3 3.29 1.95 25.38
CA THR A 3 2.67 1.17 24.28
C THR A 3 2.13 2.03 23.13
N ASN A 4 2.56 3.29 22.96
CA ASN A 4 1.86 4.24 22.08
C ASN A 4 2.70 4.98 21.03
N LEU A 5 3.88 4.49 20.64
CA LEU A 5 4.62 5.05 19.49
C LEU A 5 4.62 4.14 18.24
N ASN A 6 4.42 2.82 18.38
CA ASN A 6 4.40 1.90 17.23
C ASN A 6 3.18 2.08 16.31
N LYS A 7 2.07 2.63 16.83
CA LYS A 7 0.81 2.73 16.09
C LYS A 7 0.87 3.78 14.96
N MET A 8 1.73 4.79 15.06
CA MET A 8 1.75 5.90 14.10
C MET A 8 2.49 5.56 12.80
N LYS A 9 3.53 4.72 12.86
CA LYS A 9 4.34 4.34 11.70
C LYS A 9 3.66 3.27 10.85
N ASN A 10 3.15 2.22 11.49
CA ASN A 10 2.45 1.13 10.82
C ASN A 10 1.19 1.61 10.07
N SER A 11 0.51 2.63 10.60
CA SER A 11 -0.71 3.18 9.98
C SER A 11 -0.44 3.82 8.61
N LYS A 12 0.71 4.48 8.37
CA LYS A 12 0.99 5.10 7.05
C LYS A 12 1.29 4.07 5.96
N LEU A 13 1.95 2.97 6.30
CA LEU A 13 2.25 1.88 5.36
C LEU A 13 1.00 1.09 5.06
N ALA A 14 0.26 0.74 6.12
CA ALA A 14 -1.01 0.08 6.00
C ALA A 14 -1.95 0.94 5.14
N LEU A 15 -2.01 2.25 5.36
CA LEU A 15 -2.86 3.15 4.58
C LEU A 15 -2.41 3.26 3.12
N SER A 16 -1.11 3.40 2.84
CA SER A 16 -0.61 3.46 1.44
C SER A 16 -0.79 2.15 0.68
N VAL A 17 -0.57 1.01 1.31
CA VAL A 17 -0.86 -0.32 0.74
C VAL A 17 -2.37 -0.50 0.55
N SER A 18 -3.19 -0.11 1.52
CA SER A 18 -4.66 -0.20 1.43
C SER A 18 -5.21 0.68 0.31
N ILE A 19 -4.68 1.90 0.15
CA ILE A 19 -5.09 2.81 -0.92
C ILE A 19 -4.70 2.26 -2.30
N GLY A 20 -3.48 1.72 -2.43
CA GLY A 20 -3.02 1.11 -3.67
C GLY A 20 -3.83 -0.13 -4.04
N LEU A 21 -4.16 -0.95 -3.04
CA LEU A 21 -5.01 -2.12 -3.20
C LEU A 21 -6.43 -1.74 -3.63
N VAL A 22 -7.11 -0.82 -2.95
CA VAL A 22 -8.50 -0.46 -3.31
C VAL A 22 -8.58 0.15 -4.70
N ILE A 23 -7.62 1.00 -5.08
CA ILE A 23 -7.57 1.59 -6.43
C ILE A 23 -7.30 0.50 -7.48
N GLY A 24 -6.30 -0.36 -7.23
CA GLY A 24 -5.95 -1.45 -8.15
C GLY A 24 -7.08 -2.46 -8.34
N VAL A 25 -7.76 -2.84 -7.25
CA VAL A 25 -8.94 -3.72 -7.28
C VAL A 25 -10.11 -3.05 -7.98
N ALA A 26 -10.43 -1.79 -7.67
CA ALA A 26 -11.55 -1.09 -8.30
C ALA A 26 -11.38 -1.02 -9.82
N ILE A 27 -10.20 -0.62 -10.30
CA ILE A 27 -9.90 -0.56 -11.73
C ILE A 27 -9.91 -1.96 -12.35
N GLY A 28 -9.28 -2.94 -11.70
CA GLY A 28 -9.24 -4.31 -12.19
C GLY A 28 -10.61 -4.98 -12.26
N VAL A 29 -11.51 -4.69 -11.32
CA VAL A 29 -12.88 -5.20 -11.34
C VAL A 29 -13.68 -4.57 -12.48
N ILE A 30 -13.57 -3.25 -12.69
CA ILE A 30 -14.31 -2.56 -13.77
C ILE A 30 -13.88 -3.09 -15.14
N ILE A 31 -12.58 -3.21 -15.39
CA ILE A 31 -12.07 -3.66 -16.69
C ILE A 31 -12.22 -5.17 -16.86
N GLY A 32 -11.99 -5.95 -15.80
CA GLY A 32 -12.20 -7.39 -15.79
C GLY A 32 -13.66 -7.78 -16.03
N ALA A 33 -14.61 -7.03 -15.46
CA ALA A 33 -16.04 -7.24 -15.69
C ALA A 33 -16.43 -6.95 -17.14
N ALA A 34 -15.83 -5.93 -17.76
CA ALA A 34 -16.06 -5.58 -19.16
C ALA A 34 -15.45 -6.59 -20.14
N THR A 35 -14.36 -7.26 -19.77
CA THR A 35 -13.61 -8.19 -20.64
C THR A 35 -14.05 -9.64 -20.46
N GLY A 36 -14.80 -9.95 -19.39
CA GLY A 36 -15.17 -11.33 -19.02
C GLY A 36 -14.08 -12.11 -18.28
N GLU A 37 -12.84 -11.61 -18.28
CA GLU A 37 -11.67 -12.21 -17.62
C GLU A 37 -11.36 -11.52 -16.27
N LEU A 38 -12.30 -11.61 -15.34
CA LEU A 38 -12.20 -10.99 -14.01
C LEU A 38 -10.96 -11.44 -13.23
N VAL A 39 -10.60 -12.72 -13.30
CA VAL A 39 -9.52 -13.32 -12.50
C VAL A 39 -8.16 -12.73 -12.86
N LEU A 40 -7.86 -12.61 -14.17
CA LEU A 40 -6.58 -12.07 -14.65
C LEU A 40 -6.45 -10.59 -14.29
N TRP A 41 -7.51 -9.81 -14.49
CA TRP A 41 -7.50 -8.38 -14.21
C TRP A 41 -7.49 -8.06 -12.71
N LEU A 42 -8.14 -8.88 -11.87
CA LEU A 42 -8.03 -8.79 -10.41
C LEU A 42 -6.62 -9.12 -9.92
N ALA A 43 -6.01 -10.20 -10.43
CA ALA A 43 -4.64 -10.57 -10.05
C ALA A 43 -3.65 -9.46 -10.42
N LEU A 44 -3.81 -8.86 -11.61
CA LEU A 44 -3.00 -7.73 -12.05
C LEU A 44 -3.23 -6.48 -11.20
N GLY A 45 -4.49 -6.15 -10.88
CA GLY A 45 -4.87 -5.00 -10.07
C GLY A 45 -4.37 -5.11 -8.62
N ILE A 46 -4.50 -6.29 -8.00
CA ILE A 46 -4.00 -6.57 -6.64
C ILE A 46 -2.49 -6.54 -6.62
N GLY A 47 -1.83 -7.25 -7.55
CA GLY A 47 -0.37 -7.33 -7.61
C GLY A 47 0.27 -5.95 -7.82
N CYS A 48 -0.22 -5.18 -8.79
CA CYS A 48 0.28 -3.84 -9.08
C CYS A 48 -0.07 -2.84 -7.96
N GLY A 49 -1.29 -2.90 -7.43
CA GLY A 49 -1.75 -2.06 -6.33
C GLY A 49 -0.94 -2.25 -5.04
N ILE A 50 -0.64 -3.50 -4.68
CA ILE A 50 0.22 -3.81 -3.52
C ILE A 50 1.67 -3.42 -3.82
N ALA A 51 2.21 -3.72 -4.99
CA ALA A 51 3.61 -3.38 -5.33
C ALA A 51 3.85 -1.86 -5.30
N LEU A 52 2.93 -1.07 -5.86
CA LEU A 52 3.01 0.39 -5.83
C LEU A 52 2.74 0.95 -4.42
N GLY A 53 1.71 0.46 -3.74
CA GLY A 53 1.37 0.89 -2.39
C GLY A 53 2.47 0.57 -1.37
N ALA A 54 3.10 -0.61 -1.49
CA ALA A 54 4.21 -1.05 -0.64
C ALA A 54 5.53 -0.40 -1.06
N GLY A 55 5.77 -0.15 -2.35
CA GLY A 55 6.95 0.56 -2.83
C GLY A 55 6.96 2.02 -2.36
N ILE A 56 5.81 2.70 -2.47
CA ILE A 56 5.63 4.07 -1.98
C ILE A 56 5.67 4.07 -0.45
N GLY A 57 4.87 3.24 0.22
CA GLY A 57 4.83 3.13 1.68
C GLY A 57 6.19 2.77 2.29
N GLY A 58 6.90 1.80 1.71
CA GLY A 58 8.22 1.36 2.14
C GLY A 58 9.31 2.40 1.91
N SER A 59 9.27 3.14 0.79
CA SER A 59 10.19 4.25 0.53
C SER A 59 9.95 5.42 1.49
N LEU A 60 8.68 5.68 1.84
CA LEU A 60 8.31 6.67 2.85
C LEU A 60 8.76 6.23 4.26
N GLU A 61 8.67 4.94 4.61
CA GLU A 61 9.17 4.44 5.90
C GLU A 61 10.70 4.43 5.99
N GLY A 62 11.38 4.07 4.90
CA GLY A 62 12.84 4.17 4.83
C GLY A 62 13.33 5.59 5.09
N ARG A 63 12.55 6.61 4.69
CA ARG A 63 12.83 8.02 4.97
C ARG A 63 12.40 8.46 6.37
N ASP A 64 11.31 7.91 6.91
CA ASP A 64 10.84 8.18 8.29
C ASP A 64 11.84 7.66 9.34
N ARG A 65 12.47 6.50 9.07
CA ARG A 65 13.50 5.94 9.95
C ARG A 65 14.81 6.74 9.93
N LYS A 66 15.14 7.40 8.81
CA LYS A 66 16.30 8.30 8.70
C LYS A 66 16.11 9.62 9.46
N ARG A 67 14.87 10.10 9.63
CA ARG A 67 14.58 11.34 10.37
C ARG A 67 14.59 11.17 11.89
N GLN A 68 14.50 9.94 12.39
CA GLN A 68 14.60 9.64 13.82
C GLN A 68 16.04 9.43 14.32
N GLN A 69 17.01 9.17 13.44
CA GLN A 69 18.42 9.00 13.83
C GLN A 69 19.27 10.27 13.74
N GLU A 70 18.82 11.30 13.01
CA GLU A 70 19.57 12.57 12.87
C GLU A 70 19.29 13.55 14.03
N ASN A 71 18.46 13.18 15.00
CA ASN A 71 18.03 14.06 16.08
C ASN A 71 18.27 13.47 17.49
N GLU A 72 19.24 12.56 17.61
CA GLU A 72 19.85 12.14 18.89
C GLU A 72 21.23 12.76 19.05
#